data_AF-A0A2D3TEU1-F1
#
_entry.id   AF-A0A2D3TEU1-F1
#
_cell.length_a   1.000
_cell.length_b   1.000
_cell.length_c   1.000
_cell.angle_alpha   90.00
_cell.angle_beta   90.00
_cell.angle_gamma   90.00
#
_symmetry.space_group_name_H-M   'P 1'
#
loop_
_entity.id
_entity.type
_entity.pdbx_description
1 polymer ?
#
loop_
_entity_poly.entity_id
_entity_poly.type
_entity_poly.pdbx_seq_one_letter_code
_entity_poly.pdbx_strand_id
1 'polypeptide(L)'
;MSEMIDEINMCLVGARGEKVVHHSSDKGNPVTDPTANFPATFALSKSMGRFDEICVIKDQNELKDMVHLLKDEGYHVPLNPLWEEDVTNIRASYFTAAKKVFLSN
;
A
#
# COMPACT_ATOMS: atom_id res chain seq x y z
N MET A 1 1.82 -12.62 6.84
CA MET A 1 2.47 -12.30 5.54
C MET A 1 3.05 -13.55 4.88
N SER A 2 3.69 -14.48 5.60
CA SER A 2 4.20 -15.73 4.98
C SER A 2 3.09 -16.56 4.34
N GLU A 3 1.91 -16.67 4.98
CA GLU A 3 0.76 -17.39 4.43
C GLU A 3 0.30 -16.82 3.07
N MET A 4 0.25 -15.49 2.95
CA MET A 4 -0.14 -14.82 1.69
C MET A 4 0.89 -15.01 0.58
N ILE A 5 2.19 -15.08 0.90
CA ILE A 5 3.25 -15.34 -0.09
C ILE A 5 3.11 -16.74 -0.66
N ASP A 6 2.81 -17.74 0.18
CA ASP A 6 2.63 -19.10 -0.28
C ASP A 6 1.35 -19.24 -1.12
N GLU A 7 0.26 -18.58 -0.75
CA GLU A 7 -0.97 -18.52 -1.56
C GLU A 7 -0.73 -17.86 -2.92
N ILE A 8 -0.03 -16.72 -2.96
CA ILE A 8 0.29 -16.03 -4.23
C ILE A 8 1.15 -16.92 -5.12
N ASN A 9 2.22 -17.52 -4.59
CA ASN A 9 3.06 -18.42 -5.37
C ASN A 9 2.28 -19.65 -5.85
N MET A 10 1.41 -20.22 -5.02
CA MET A 10 0.54 -21.33 -5.42
C MET A 10 -0.38 -20.94 -6.59
N CYS A 11 -0.97 -19.75 -6.55
CA CYS A 11 -1.83 -19.25 -7.63
C CYS A 11 -1.05 -18.93 -8.91
N LEU A 12 0.19 -18.43 -8.82
CA LEU A 12 0.99 -18.01 -9.97
C LEU A 12 1.71 -19.15 -10.67
N VAL A 13 2.34 -20.06 -9.90
CA VAL A 13 3.26 -21.07 -10.43
C VAL A 13 2.91 -22.50 -10.01
N GLY A 14 1.93 -22.67 -9.11
CA GLY A 14 1.49 -23.98 -8.62
C GLY A 14 2.54 -24.71 -7.77
N ALA A 15 2.22 -25.93 -7.35
CA ALA A 15 3.07 -26.71 -6.45
C ALA A 15 4.41 -27.17 -7.06
N ARG A 16 4.57 -27.09 -8.38
CA ARG A 16 5.76 -27.56 -9.12
C ARG A 16 6.55 -26.45 -9.80
N GLY A 17 6.05 -25.21 -9.77
CA GLY A 17 6.74 -24.08 -10.36
C GLY A 17 7.67 -23.41 -9.36
N GLU A 18 8.70 -22.75 -9.89
CA GLU A 18 9.66 -21.99 -9.08
C GLU A 18 8.98 -20.75 -8.47
N LYS A 19 9.15 -20.55 -7.16
CA LYS A 19 8.58 -19.38 -6.46
C LYS A 19 9.07 -18.10 -7.12
N VAL A 20 8.19 -17.11 -7.23
CA VAL A 20 8.49 -15.78 -7.82
C VAL A 20 8.34 -14.65 -6.81
N VAL A 21 7.61 -14.88 -5.72
CA VAL A 21 7.56 -13.97 -4.56
C VAL A 21 8.42 -14.57 -3.45
N HIS A 22 9.56 -13.94 -3.16
CA HIS A 22 10.60 -14.51 -2.29
C HIS A 22 10.72 -13.85 -0.92
N HIS A 23 10.24 -12.61 -0.74
CA HIS A 23 10.39 -11.86 0.51
C HIS A 23 9.07 -11.27 1.01
N SER A 24 9.04 -10.94 2.31
CA SER A 24 7.96 -10.19 2.93
C SER A 24 7.91 -8.74 2.41
N SER A 25 6.76 -8.09 2.60
CA SER A 25 6.56 -6.67 2.28
C SER A 25 7.66 -5.77 2.83
N ASP A 26 8.05 -4.75 2.06
CA ASP A 26 9.09 -3.77 2.40
C ASP A 26 8.77 -2.90 3.63
N LYS A 27 7.59 -3.06 4.24
CA LYS A 27 7.17 -2.36 5.45
C LYS A 27 8.11 -2.56 6.65
N GLY A 28 8.90 -3.65 6.65
CA GLY A 28 9.85 -3.97 7.71
C GLY A 28 11.33 -3.86 7.34
N ASN A 29 11.68 -3.38 6.13
CA ASN A 29 13.07 -3.33 5.69
C ASN A 29 13.71 -1.96 6.04
N PRO A 30 14.69 -1.92 6.96
CA PRO A 30 15.28 -0.68 7.47
C PRO A 30 16.21 0.05 6.49
N VAL A 31 16.47 -0.53 5.31
CA VAL A 31 17.37 0.03 4.28
C VAL A 31 16.61 0.36 2.97
N THR A 32 15.28 0.41 3.01
CA THR A 32 14.49 0.66 1.80
C THR A 32 14.61 2.13 1.40
N ASP A 33 15.25 2.40 0.27
CA ASP A 33 15.15 3.67 -0.44
C ASP A 33 13.74 3.76 -1.08
N PRO A 34 12.85 4.65 -0.63
CA PRO A 34 11.50 4.77 -1.18
C PRO A 34 11.51 5.11 -2.67
N THR A 35 12.54 5.82 -3.14
CA THR A 35 12.65 6.24 -4.55
C THR A 35 13.02 5.08 -5.47
N ALA A 36 13.70 4.05 -4.95
CA ALA A 36 14.03 2.84 -5.70
C ALA A 36 12.81 1.95 -5.99
N ASN A 37 11.67 2.19 -5.33
CA ASN A 37 10.44 1.42 -5.52
C ASN A 37 9.59 1.90 -6.68
N PHE A 38 9.92 3.05 -7.28
CA PHE A 38 9.14 3.62 -8.38
C PHE A 38 9.83 3.40 -9.74
N PRO A 39 9.07 3.03 -10.78
CA PRO A 39 7.62 2.79 -10.78
C PRO A 39 7.24 1.48 -10.07
N ALA A 40 6.15 1.51 -9.30
CA ALA A 40 5.62 0.36 -8.58
C ALA A 40 4.33 -0.15 -9.24
N THR A 41 4.22 -1.47 -9.43
CA THR A 41 2.96 -2.09 -9.88
C THR A 41 2.11 -2.49 -8.68
N PHE A 42 0.84 -2.10 -8.70
CA PHE A 42 -0.15 -2.46 -7.69
C PHE A 42 -1.24 -3.32 -8.30
N ALA A 43 -1.62 -4.37 -7.58
CA ALA A 43 -2.81 -5.16 -7.84
C ALA A 43 -3.82 -4.92 -6.71
N LEU A 44 -4.93 -4.26 -7.03
CA LEU A 44 -6.03 -3.93 -6.16
C LEU A 44 -7.15 -4.96 -6.31
N SER A 45 -8.00 -5.11 -5.29
CA SER A 45 -9.15 -6.00 -5.35
C SER A 45 -10.34 -5.45 -6.16
N LYS A 46 -10.31 -4.15 -6.48
CA LYS A 46 -11.28 -3.43 -7.32
C LYS A 46 -10.62 -2.14 -7.81
N SER A 47 -11.11 -1.57 -8.91
CA SER A 47 -10.71 -0.21 -9.30
C SER A 47 -11.15 0.80 -8.25
N MET A 48 -10.34 1.84 -8.03
CA MET A 48 -10.61 2.88 -7.05
C MET A 48 -10.16 4.25 -7.53
N GLY A 49 -11.10 5.19 -7.63
CA GLY A 49 -10.84 6.54 -8.12
C GLY A 49 -10.27 6.52 -9.53
N ARG A 50 -9.03 7.01 -9.69
CA ARG A 50 -8.32 7.02 -10.98
C ARG A 50 -7.46 5.78 -11.24
N PHE A 51 -7.43 4.83 -10.31
CA PHE A 51 -6.58 3.65 -10.38
C PHE A 51 -7.39 2.41 -10.75
N ASP A 52 -7.00 1.75 -11.82
CA ASP A 52 -7.54 0.45 -12.21
C ASP A 52 -7.06 -0.67 -11.28
N GLU A 53 -7.70 -1.84 -11.36
CA GLU A 53 -7.34 -3.04 -10.58
C GLU A 53 -5.86 -3.41 -10.69
N ILE A 54 -5.27 -3.27 -11.87
CA ILE A 54 -3.81 -3.37 -12.06
C ILE A 54 -3.33 -2.01 -12.55
N CYS A 55 -2.49 -1.35 -11.75
CA CYS A 55 -2.03 -0.01 -12.07
C CYS A 55 -0.55 0.19 -11.72
N VAL A 56 0.05 1.21 -12.33
CA VAL A 56 1.43 1.60 -12.07
C VAL A 56 1.44 2.96 -11.39
N ILE A 57 2.06 3.00 -10.21
CA ILE A 57 2.34 4.22 -9.45
C ILE A 57 3.72 4.70 -9.84
N LYS A 58 3.79 5.89 -10.44
CA LYS A 58 5.01 6.41 -11.07
C LYS A 58 5.94 7.10 -10.10
N ASP A 59 5.39 7.64 -9.03
CA ASP A 59 6.14 8.44 -8.07
C ASP A 59 5.47 8.45 -6.70
N GLN A 60 6.13 9.12 -5.77
CA GLN A 60 5.71 9.25 -4.39
C GLN A 60 4.40 10.03 -4.23
N ASN A 61 4.07 10.96 -5.13
CA ASN A 61 2.81 11.71 -5.04
C ASN A 61 1.64 10.81 -5.42
N GLU A 62 1.80 10.00 -6.47
CA GLU A 62 0.80 8.98 -6.82
C GLU A 62 0.64 7.94 -5.70
N LEU A 63 1.72 7.59 -4.98
CA LEU A 63 1.62 6.74 -3.79
C LEU A 63 0.79 7.39 -2.68
N LYS A 64 0.96 8.69 -2.43
CA LYS A 64 0.16 9.43 -1.43
C LYS A 64 -1.32 9.39 -1.78
N ASP A 65 -1.66 9.67 -3.04
CA ASP A 65 -3.04 9.60 -3.54
C ASP A 65 -3.65 8.22 -3.30
N MET A 66 -2.92 7.16 -3.66
CA MET A 66 -3.34 5.76 -3.47
C MET A 66 -3.55 5.43 -1.98
N VAL A 67 -2.59 5.78 -1.12
CA VAL A 67 -2.67 5.51 0.33
C VAL A 67 -3.86 6.25 0.97
N HIS A 68 -4.10 7.50 0.57
CA HIS A 68 -5.23 8.26 1.05
C HIS A 68 -6.55 7.60 0.65
N LEU A 69 -6.69 7.25 -0.62
CA LEU A 69 -7.88 6.61 -1.15
C LEU A 69 -8.15 5.23 -0.50
N LEU A 70 -7.11 4.41 -0.32
CA LEU A 70 -7.26 3.11 0.36
C LEU A 70 -7.74 3.27 1.81
N LYS A 71 -7.23 4.27 2.53
CA LYS A 71 -7.67 4.58 3.90
C LYS A 71 -9.12 5.07 3.92
N ASP A 72 -9.54 5.86 2.94
CA ASP A 72 -10.94 6.31 2.81
C ASP A 72 -11.90 5.17 2.50
N GLU A 73 -11.45 4.16 1.74
CA GLU A 73 -12.18 2.92 1.49
C GLU A 73 -12.14 1.93 2.68
N GLY A 74 -11.49 2.30 3.78
CA GLY A 74 -11.46 1.51 5.02
C GLY A 74 -10.38 0.43 5.09
N TYR A 75 -9.42 0.40 4.15
CA TYR A 75 -8.31 -0.54 4.20
C TYR A 75 -7.32 -0.18 5.32
N HIS A 76 -6.84 -1.21 6.02
CA HIS A 76 -5.67 -1.05 6.88
C HIS A 76 -4.39 -1.09 6.03
N VAL A 77 -3.77 0.08 5.86
CA VAL A 77 -2.52 0.23 5.11
C VAL A 77 -1.37 0.47 6.10
N PRO A 78 -0.63 -0.58 6.52
CA PRO A 78 0.57 -0.35 7.31
C PRO A 78 1.61 0.37 6.44
N LEU A 79 2.32 1.35 6.99
CA LEU A 79 3.30 2.15 6.25
C LEU A 79 4.66 1.95 6.89
N ASN A 80 5.72 1.96 6.09
CA ASN A 80 7.07 1.91 6.64
C ASN A 80 7.34 3.23 7.38
N PRO A 81 7.75 3.22 8.66
CA PRO A 81 8.07 4.43 9.41
C PRO A 81 9.19 5.28 8.82
N LEU A 82 10.02 4.69 7.94
CA LEU A 82 11.13 5.38 7.26
C LEU A 82 10.69 6.07 5.96
N TRP A 83 9.45 5.89 5.52
CA TRP A 83 8.90 6.66 4.41
C TRP A 83 8.65 8.10 4.84
N GLU A 84 8.54 8.99 3.86
CA GLU A 84 8.38 10.41 4.12
C GLU A 84 7.13 10.70 4.98
N GLU A 85 7.25 11.70 5.85
CA GLU A 85 6.20 12.03 6.82
C GLU A 85 4.85 12.33 6.16
N ASP A 86 4.87 12.87 4.95
CA ASP A 86 3.67 13.19 4.18
C ASP A 86 2.95 11.96 3.63
N VAL A 87 3.60 10.79 3.59
CA VAL A 87 2.97 9.48 3.34
C VAL A 87 2.52 8.85 4.65
N THR A 88 3.39 8.82 5.66
CA THR A 88 3.14 8.12 6.93
C THR A 88 2.06 8.80 7.79
N ASN A 89 1.90 10.12 7.67
CA ASN A 89 0.89 10.90 8.38
C ASN A 89 -0.46 10.98 7.68
N ILE A 90 -0.63 10.36 6.50
CA ILE A 90 -1.93 10.32 5.82
C ILE A 90 -2.98 9.69 6.77
N ARG A 91 -4.13 10.33 6.87
CA ARG A 91 -5.29 9.85 7.62
C ARG A 91 -6.49 9.83 6.67
N ALA A 92 -7.45 8.96 6.96
CA ALA A 92 -8.71 8.98 6.25
C ALA A 92 -9.45 10.30 6.47
N SER A 93 -10.19 10.74 5.47
CA SER A 93 -11.05 11.92 5.47
C SER A 93 -12.02 11.91 6.63
N TYR A 94 -12.67 10.77 6.91
CA TYR A 94 -13.62 10.64 8.01
C TYR A 94 -12.96 10.83 9.38
N PHE A 95 -11.72 10.36 9.56
CA PHE A 95 -10.97 10.55 10.80
C PHE A 95 -10.67 12.03 11.02
N THR A 96 -10.20 12.71 9.96
CA THR A 96 -9.90 14.14 10.00
C THR A 96 -11.15 14.98 10.30
N ALA A 97 -12.29 14.62 9.70
CA ALA A 97 -13.57 15.27 9.97
C ALA A 97 -14.02 15.08 11.43
N ALA A 98 -13.99 13.85 11.94
CA ALA A 98 -14.35 13.55 13.33
C ALA A 98 -13.46 14.28 14.34
N LYS A 99 -12.14 14.33 14.09
CA LYS A 99 -11.19 15.06 14.93
C LYS A 99 -11.52 16.56 15.00
N LYS A 100 -11.91 17.18 13.89
CA LYS A 100 -12.30 18.60 13.87
C LYS A 100 -13.54 18.85 14.72
N VAL A 101 -14.57 18.00 14.60
CA VAL A 101 -15.79 18.09 15.42
C VAL A 101 -15.48 17.93 16.90
N PHE A 102 -14.63 16.97 17.26
CA PHE A 102 -14.24 16.74 18.65
C PHE A 102 -13.49 17.94 19.25
N LEU A 103 -12.58 18.56 18.50
CA LEU A 103 -11.78 19.69 18.96
C LEU A 103 -12.53 21.04 18.93
N SER A 104 -13.69 21.11 18.27
CA SER A 104 -14.53 22.31 18.24
C SER A 104 -15.58 22.37 19.37
N ASN A 105 -15.67 21.31 20.20
CA ASN A 105 -16.50 21.25 21.40
C ASN A 105 -15.63 21.39 22.65
#